data_AF-K2A3T8-F1
#
_entry.id   AF-K2A3T8-F1
#
_cell.length_a   1.000
_cell.length_b   1.000
_cell.length_c   1.000
_cell.angle_alpha   90.00
_cell.angle_beta   90.00
_cell.angle_gamma   90.00
#
_symmetry.space_group_name_H-M   'P 1'
#
loop_
_entity.id
_entity.type
_entity.pdbx_description
1 polymer ?
#
loop_
_entity_poly.entity_id
_entity_poly.type
_entity_poly.pdbx_seq_one_letter_code
_entity_poly.pdbx_strand_id
1 'polypeptide(L)'
;MDLGSLGITDIYPLSGCRWHETGGRLEVPNVKRKTVFPTKDASIVVTLHENHRIYYSSSNTEYKPFLLPPTEGDIRHAVQDYFRNKYNLELSVRPVHCKFFENNAPFVSCNAQIQKGNPIFDIYHKQKSWIFLKNTYTHIQ
;
A
#
# COMPACT_ATOMS: atom_id res chain seq x y z
N MET A 1 30.93 41.03 25.49
CA MET A 1 31.72 40.70 24.29
C MET A 1 31.38 39.26 23.95
N ASP A 2 30.74 39.10 22.81
CA ASP A 2 30.18 37.86 22.30
C ASP A 2 31.31 37.03 21.65
N LEU A 3 31.45 35.76 22.03
CA LEU A 3 32.36 34.80 21.41
C LEU A 3 31.59 33.50 21.16
N GLY A 4 30.75 33.55 20.13
CA GLY A 4 30.83 32.60 19.02
C GLY A 4 30.45 31.16 19.32
N SER A 5 29.14 30.90 19.24
CA SER A 5 28.53 29.61 18.90
C SER A 5 29.39 28.75 17.96
N LEU A 6 29.94 27.65 18.47
CA LEU A 6 30.46 26.53 17.65
C LEU A 6 29.26 25.72 17.16
N GLY A 7 28.51 26.31 16.24
CA GLY A 7 27.49 25.62 15.47
C GLY A 7 28.16 24.67 14.50
N ILE A 8 28.28 23.40 14.88
CA ILE A 8 28.45 22.32 13.90
C ILE A 8 27.14 22.29 13.14
N THR A 9 27.09 23.02 12.03
CA THR A 9 25.96 22.95 11.11
C THR A 9 25.98 21.53 10.57
N ASP A 10 24.96 20.74 10.93
CA ASP A 10 24.70 19.38 10.43
C ASP A 10 24.40 19.40 8.92
N ILE A 11 25.34 19.90 8.11
CA ILE A 11 25.21 19.97 6.66
C ILE A 11 25.68 18.63 6.13
N TYR A 12 24.70 17.76 5.89
CA TYR A 12 24.93 16.57 5.09
C TYR A 12 24.90 16.97 3.60
N PRO A 13 25.87 16.51 2.80
CA PRO A 13 26.96 15.59 3.16
C PRO A 13 28.12 16.32 3.83
N LEU A 14 28.78 15.64 4.78
CA LEU A 14 29.90 16.18 5.55
C LEU A 14 30.99 16.72 4.62
N SER A 15 31.43 17.97 4.85
CA SER A 15 32.53 18.56 4.09
C SER A 15 33.80 17.70 4.21
N GLY A 16 34.41 17.33 3.09
CA GLY A 16 35.60 16.46 3.04
C GLY A 16 35.31 14.95 3.03
N CYS A 17 34.05 14.53 3.03
CA CYS A 17 33.74 13.13 2.74
C CYS A 17 33.85 12.87 1.22
N ARG A 18 34.30 11.67 0.86
CA ARG A 18 34.51 11.25 -0.54
C ARG A 18 33.24 11.40 -1.40
N TRP A 19 32.06 11.25 -0.81
CA TRP A 19 30.79 11.49 -1.47
C TRP A 19 30.63 12.97 -1.87
N HIS A 20 30.93 13.90 -0.95
CA HIS A 20 30.83 15.34 -1.18
C HIS A 20 31.83 15.81 -2.25
N GLU A 21 33.07 15.32 -2.19
CA GLU A 21 34.13 15.65 -3.16
C GLU A 21 33.82 15.15 -4.57
N THR A 22 33.17 14.00 -4.68
CA THR A 22 32.88 13.35 -5.96
C THR A 22 31.47 13.62 -6.47
N GLY A 23 30.64 14.34 -5.69
CA GLY A 23 29.22 14.51 -5.96
C GLY A 23 28.48 13.19 -6.14
N GLY A 24 28.90 12.14 -5.42
CA GLY A 24 28.34 10.79 -5.54
C GLY A 24 28.67 10.05 -6.85
N ARG A 25 29.56 10.55 -7.70
CA ARG A 25 29.90 9.92 -8.99
C ARG A 25 30.60 8.56 -8.88
N LEU A 26 31.16 8.25 -7.72
CA LEU A 26 31.79 6.95 -7.44
C LEU A 26 30.81 5.91 -6.88
N GLU A 27 29.58 6.30 -6.57
CA GLU A 27 28.56 5.35 -6.14
C GLU A 27 28.21 4.43 -7.31
N VAL A 28 28.17 3.13 -7.07
CA VAL A 28 27.70 2.17 -8.07
C VAL A 28 26.21 2.46 -8.31
N PRO A 29 25.81 2.90 -9.51
CA PRO A 29 24.41 3.16 -9.77
C PRO A 29 23.66 1.83 -9.66
N ASN A 30 22.77 1.73 -8.67
CA ASN A 30 21.85 0.61 -8.59
C ASN A 30 20.81 0.79 -9.71
N VAL A 31 21.13 0.28 -10.90
CA VAL A 31 20.21 0.26 -12.03
C VAL A 31 19.11 -0.76 -11.73
N LYS A 32 18.09 -0.31 -11.01
CA LYS A 32 16.88 -1.11 -10.78
C LYS A 32 16.23 -1.37 -12.13
N ARG A 33 16.34 -2.61 -12.63
CA ARG A 33 15.57 -3.06 -13.79
C ARG A 33 14.09 -2.89 -13.46
N LYS A 34 13.42 -1.95 -14.11
CA LYS A 34 11.96 -1.79 -13.97
C LYS A 34 11.31 -2.97 -14.68
N THR A 35 10.90 -3.99 -13.93
CA THR A 35 9.89 -4.92 -14.40
C THR A 35 8.58 -4.13 -14.54
N VAL A 36 8.07 -4.04 -15.77
CA VAL A 36 6.80 -3.34 -16.03
C VAL A 36 5.68 -4.24 -15.50
N PHE A 37 5.10 -3.85 -14.37
CA PHE A 37 3.96 -4.57 -13.81
C PHE A 37 2.68 -4.18 -14.56
N PRO A 38 1.91 -5.14 -15.12
CA PRO A 38 0.69 -4.88 -15.89
C PRO A 38 -0.45 -4.45 -14.97
N THR A 39 -0.40 -3.18 -14.53
CA THR A 39 -1.30 -2.66 -13.50
C THR A 39 -2.75 -2.58 -14.00
N LYS A 40 -2.96 -2.40 -15.31
CA LYS A 40 -4.29 -2.32 -15.93
C LYS A 40 -5.00 -3.68 -15.99
N ASP A 41 -4.22 -4.75 -16.15
CA ASP A 41 -4.73 -6.13 -16.21
C ASP A 41 -4.83 -6.76 -14.81
N ALA A 42 -4.39 -6.03 -13.77
CA ALA A 42 -4.31 -6.53 -12.42
C ALA A 42 -5.66 -6.48 -11.70
N SER A 43 -6.07 -7.62 -11.13
CA SER A 43 -7.22 -7.65 -10.24
C SER A 43 -6.91 -6.93 -8.93
N ILE A 44 -7.92 -6.31 -8.33
CA ILE A 44 -7.74 -5.42 -7.18
C ILE A 44 -8.18 -6.16 -5.92
N VAL A 45 -7.24 -6.39 -5.02
CA VAL A 45 -7.48 -6.90 -3.67
C VAL A 45 -7.68 -5.72 -2.73
N VAL A 46 -8.87 -5.61 -2.15
CA VAL A 46 -9.24 -4.53 -1.24
C VAL A 46 -9.40 -5.08 0.17
N THR A 47 -8.55 -4.60 1.08
CA THR A 47 -8.73 -4.82 2.52
C THR A 47 -9.59 -3.70 3.08
N LEU A 48 -10.85 -4.01 3.41
CA LEU A 48 -11.79 -3.06 3.98
C LEU A 48 -11.66 -3.05 5.50
N HIS A 49 -11.51 -1.87 6.09
CA HIS A 49 -11.32 -1.74 7.54
C HIS A 49 -11.97 -0.49 8.12
N GLU A 50 -12.11 -0.48 9.43
CA GLU A 50 -12.45 0.69 10.23
C GLU A 50 -11.39 0.87 11.33
N ASN A 51 -10.73 2.03 11.31
CA ASN A 51 -9.71 2.44 12.28
C ASN A 51 -8.57 1.42 12.52
N HIS A 52 -8.27 0.56 11.53
CA HIS A 52 -7.33 -0.57 11.65
C HIS A 52 -7.60 -1.52 12.83
N ARG A 53 -8.82 -1.49 13.37
CA ARG A 53 -9.27 -2.31 14.51
C ARG A 53 -10.26 -3.37 14.07
N ILE A 54 -11.17 -2.97 13.19
CA ILE A 54 -12.21 -3.80 12.60
C ILE A 54 -11.85 -4.01 11.13
N TYR A 55 -11.91 -5.26 10.69
CA TYR A 55 -11.74 -5.65 9.30
C TYR A 55 -13.02 -6.33 8.84
N TYR A 56 -13.46 -5.98 7.64
CA TYR A 56 -14.69 -6.54 7.06
C TYR A 56 -14.34 -7.61 6.03
N SER A 57 -15.05 -8.73 6.09
CA SER A 57 -14.87 -9.84 5.16
C SER A 57 -15.87 -9.81 4.02
N SER A 58 -15.45 -10.27 2.84
CA SER A 58 -16.35 -10.56 1.71
C SER A 58 -17.10 -11.91 1.86
N SER A 59 -16.74 -12.72 2.86
CA SER A 59 -17.29 -14.04 3.13
C SER A 59 -17.65 -14.22 4.60
N ASN A 60 -18.69 -15.01 4.86
CA ASN A 60 -19.21 -15.23 6.22
C ASN A 60 -18.55 -16.39 6.96
N THR A 61 -17.76 -17.22 6.28
CA THR A 61 -17.14 -18.41 6.89
C THR A 61 -15.72 -18.12 7.40
N GLU A 62 -14.96 -17.37 6.62
CA GLU A 62 -13.58 -17.00 6.93
C GLU A 62 -13.28 -15.60 6.43
N TYR A 63 -12.26 -14.97 7.01
CA TYR A 63 -11.83 -13.65 6.58
C TYR A 63 -11.31 -13.71 5.15
N LYS A 64 -11.97 -12.98 4.24
CA LYS A 64 -11.54 -12.78 2.85
C LYS A 64 -11.56 -11.31 2.48
N PRO A 65 -10.52 -10.80 1.81
CA PRO A 65 -10.57 -9.47 1.23
C PRO A 65 -11.62 -9.41 0.11
N PHE A 66 -11.95 -8.20 -0.32
CA PHE A 66 -12.81 -8.00 -1.48
C PHE A 66 -11.97 -8.06 -2.74
N LEU A 67 -12.39 -8.89 -3.70
CA LEU A 67 -11.75 -9.00 -5.00
C LEU A 67 -12.58 -8.24 -6.03
N LEU A 68 -11.95 -7.27 -6.68
CA LEU A 68 -12.54 -6.47 -7.74
C LEU A 68 -11.84 -6.79 -9.07
N PRO A 69 -12.56 -6.69 -10.20
CA PRO A 69 -11.96 -6.91 -11.51
C PRO A 69 -10.89 -5.85 -11.83
N PRO A 70 -10.02 -6.12 -12.80
CA PRO A 70 -9.11 -5.11 -13.33
C PRO A 70 -9.87 -3.88 -13.84
N THR A 71 -9.18 -2.75 -13.84
CA THR A 71 -9.75 -1.48 -14.31
C THR A 71 -8.77 -0.77 -15.24
N GLU A 72 -9.31 -0.18 -16.30
CA GLU A 72 -8.54 0.67 -17.20
C GLU A 72 -8.24 2.04 -16.59
N GLY A 73 -9.06 2.46 -15.61
CA GLY A 73 -9.01 3.77 -14.97
C GLY A 73 -8.16 3.81 -13.70
N ASP A 74 -8.40 4.84 -12.88
CA ASP A 74 -7.74 4.98 -11.59
C ASP A 74 -8.32 3.99 -10.56
N ILE A 75 -7.45 3.18 -9.96
CA ILE A 75 -7.82 2.13 -9.00
C ILE A 75 -8.58 2.70 -7.80
N ARG A 76 -8.22 3.89 -7.31
CA ARG A 76 -8.90 4.50 -6.16
C ARG A 76 -10.36 4.78 -6.52
N HIS A 77 -10.62 5.41 -7.67
CA HIS A 77 -11.97 5.71 -8.10
C HIS A 77 -12.77 4.43 -8.37
N ALA A 78 -12.17 3.44 -9.04
CA ALA A 78 -12.84 2.16 -9.30
C ALA A 78 -13.28 1.45 -8.01
N VAL A 79 -12.43 1.44 -6.97
CA VAL A 79 -12.78 0.89 -5.66
C VAL A 79 -13.90 1.71 -5.01
N GLN A 80 -13.80 3.05 -5.01
CA GLN A 80 -14.83 3.91 -4.42
C GLN A 80 -16.19 3.70 -5.09
N ASP A 81 -16.23 3.65 -6.42
CA ASP A 81 -17.46 3.49 -7.18
C ASP A 81 -18.08 2.11 -6.98
N TYR A 82 -17.26 1.04 -6.92
CA TYR A 82 -17.76 -0.30 -6.63
C TYR A 82 -18.49 -0.36 -5.28
N PHE A 83 -17.88 0.18 -4.22
CA PHE A 83 -18.50 0.13 -2.89
C PHE A 83 -19.66 1.11 -2.72
N ARG A 84 -19.61 2.26 -3.37
CA ARG A 84 -20.74 3.20 -3.41
C ARG A 84 -21.95 2.57 -4.11
N ASN A 85 -21.76 2.02 -5.31
CA ASN A 85 -22.86 1.53 -6.13
C ASN A 85 -23.44 0.22 -5.60
N LYS A 86 -22.59 -0.68 -5.10
CA LYS A 86 -23.04 -2.01 -4.66
C LYS A 86 -23.52 -2.05 -3.22
N TYR A 87 -22.93 -1.25 -2.34
CA TYR A 87 -23.16 -1.33 -0.89
C TYR A 87 -23.59 0.00 -0.25
N ASN A 88 -23.70 1.08 -1.04
CA ASN A 88 -23.98 2.43 -0.53
C ASN A 88 -22.97 2.87 0.55
N LEU A 89 -21.69 2.49 0.37
CA LEU A 89 -20.60 2.84 1.28
C LEU A 89 -19.69 3.89 0.65
N GLU A 90 -19.38 4.95 1.41
CA GLU A 90 -18.34 5.91 1.02
C GLU A 90 -17.01 5.50 1.65
N LEU A 91 -15.96 5.37 0.81
CA LEU A 91 -14.65 4.89 1.24
C LEU A 91 -13.53 5.93 1.00
N SER A 92 -12.55 5.91 1.92
CA SER A 92 -11.23 6.49 1.71
C SER A 92 -10.24 5.39 1.33
N VAL A 93 -9.75 5.40 0.08
CA VAL A 93 -8.84 4.38 -0.46
C VAL A 93 -7.40 4.85 -0.44
N ARG A 94 -6.52 4.07 0.20
CA ARG A 94 -5.08 4.33 0.26
C ARG A 94 -4.40 3.95 -1.08
N PRO A 95 -3.23 4.51 -1.39
CA PRO A 95 -2.44 4.07 -2.55
C PRO A 95 -2.19 2.55 -2.54
N VAL A 96 -2.05 1.99 -3.73
CA VAL A 96 -1.61 0.59 -3.90
C VAL A 96 -0.28 0.41 -3.19
N HIS A 97 -0.22 -0.54 -2.27
CA HIS A 97 0.95 -0.79 -1.42
C HIS A 97 1.62 -2.13 -1.70
N CYS A 98 0.99 -2.99 -2.51
CA CYS A 98 1.56 -4.25 -2.95
C CYS A 98 1.10 -4.58 -4.38
N LYS A 99 2.01 -5.20 -5.14
CA LYS A 99 1.77 -5.72 -6.50
C LYS A 99 2.41 -7.11 -6.57
N PHE A 100 1.66 -8.10 -7.02
CA PHE A 100 2.13 -9.49 -7.03
C PHE A 100 1.49 -10.28 -8.18
N PHE A 101 2.03 -11.46 -8.44
CA PHE A 101 1.43 -12.44 -9.33
C PHE A 101 1.00 -13.66 -8.52
N GLU A 102 -0.18 -14.18 -8.81
CA GLU A 102 -0.66 -15.45 -8.28
C GLU A 102 -1.15 -16.28 -9.47
N ASN A 103 -0.62 -17.50 -9.64
CA ASN A 103 -0.90 -18.35 -10.79
C ASN A 103 -0.76 -17.65 -12.16
N ASN A 104 0.30 -16.83 -12.31
CA ASN A 104 0.57 -16.02 -13.50
C ASN A 104 -0.45 -14.90 -13.80
N ALA A 105 -1.41 -14.66 -12.90
CA ALA A 105 -2.33 -13.52 -12.98
C ALA A 105 -1.84 -12.36 -12.10
N PRO A 106 -1.89 -11.11 -12.59
CA PRO A 106 -1.45 -9.95 -11.83
C PRO A 106 -2.51 -9.47 -10.82
N PHE A 107 -2.04 -9.05 -9.64
CA PHE A 107 -2.86 -8.49 -8.58
C PHE A 107 -2.24 -7.23 -7.98
N VAL A 108 -3.09 -6.29 -7.59
CA VAL A 108 -2.71 -5.11 -6.79
C VAL A 108 -3.50 -5.10 -5.49
N SER A 109 -2.84 -4.72 -4.40
CA SER A 109 -3.48 -4.63 -3.09
C SER A 109 -3.57 -3.19 -2.59
N CYS A 110 -4.73 -2.82 -2.08
CA CYS A 110 -4.99 -1.53 -1.44
C CYS A 110 -5.84 -1.69 -0.18
N ASN A 111 -5.70 -0.71 0.73
CA ASN A 111 -6.49 -0.64 1.95
C ASN A 111 -7.55 0.44 1.77
N ALA A 112 -8.77 0.15 2.21
CA ALA A 112 -9.88 1.09 2.15
C ALA A 112 -10.56 1.22 3.51
N GLN A 113 -10.86 2.46 3.89
CA GLN A 113 -11.53 2.79 5.13
C GLN A 113 -12.96 3.27 4.86
N ILE A 114 -13.93 2.68 5.55
CA ILE A 114 -15.33 3.17 5.51
C ILE A 114 -15.39 4.54 6.18
N GLN A 115 -15.99 5.52 5.49
CA GLN A 115 -16.23 6.88 5.98
C GLN A 115 -17.71 7.09 6.29
N LYS A 116 -18.60 6.59 5.42
CA LYS A 116 -20.06 6.67 5.60
C LYS A 116 -20.75 5.41 5.10
N GLY A 117 -21.97 5.20 5.60
CA GLY A 117 -22.83 4.06 5.30
C GLY A 117 -22.81 3.02 6.42
N ASN A 118 -23.64 1.99 6.28
CA ASN A 118 -23.76 0.91 7.28
C ASN A 118 -23.29 -0.43 6.67
N PRO A 119 -22.09 -0.92 7.01
CA PRO A 119 -21.58 -2.16 6.47
C PRO A 119 -22.37 -3.37 7.02
N ILE A 120 -22.85 -4.23 6.13
CA ILE A 120 -23.56 -5.48 6.45
C ILE A 120 -22.62 -6.70 6.42
N PHE A 121 -21.31 -6.48 6.56
CA PHE A 121 -20.29 -7.50 6.43
C PHE A 121 -19.90 -8.08 7.80
N ASP A 122 -19.42 -9.31 7.80
CA ASP A 122 -18.88 -9.92 9.00
C ASP A 122 -17.59 -9.25 9.46
N ILE A 123 -17.49 -9.07 10.77
CA ILE A 123 -16.45 -8.32 11.46
C ILE A 123 -15.38 -9.27 11.99
N TYR A 124 -14.12 -8.95 11.66
CA TYR A 124 -12.94 -9.65 12.15
C TYR A 124 -12.04 -8.67 12.90
N HIS A 125 -11.69 -9.01 14.13
CA HIS A 125 -10.71 -8.25 14.90
C HIS A 125 -9.28 -8.61 14.48
N LYS A 126 -8.38 -7.62 14.59
CA LYS A 126 -6.98 -7.66 14.12
C LYS A 126 -6.20 -8.93 14.47
N GLN A 127 -6.48 -9.58 15.60
CA GLN A 127 -5.79 -10.81 16.02
C GLN A 127 -6.01 -12.00 15.06
N LYS A 128 -7.13 -12.05 14.32
CA LYS A 128 -7.40 -13.07 13.30
C LYS A 128 -7.02 -12.64 11.88
N SER A 129 -7.12 -11.34 11.56
CA SER A 129 -6.77 -10.84 10.21
C SER A 129 -5.26 -10.72 9.97
N TRP A 130 -4.44 -10.64 11.04
CA TRP A 130 -2.98 -10.52 10.92
C TRP A 130 -2.30 -11.73 10.29
N ILE A 131 -2.86 -12.94 10.46
CA ILE A 131 -2.35 -14.18 9.86
C ILE A 131 -2.59 -14.17 8.34
N PHE A 132 -3.76 -13.70 7.88
CA PHE A 132 -4.07 -13.60 6.47
C PHE A 132 -3.32 -12.46 5.77
N LEU A 133 -3.28 -11.27 6.39
CA LEU A 133 -2.52 -10.14 5.85
C LEU A 133 -1.04 -10.51 5.70
N LYS A 134 -0.42 -11.12 6.72
CA LYS A 134 0.96 -11.62 6.61
C LYS A 134 1.13 -12.66 5.50
N ASN A 135 0.24 -13.64 5.37
CA ASN A 135 0.35 -14.68 4.34
C ASN A 135 0.26 -14.12 2.91
N THR A 136 -0.55 -13.08 2.67
CA THR A 136 -0.50 -12.32 1.40
C THR A 136 0.81 -11.54 1.19
N TYR A 137 1.57 -11.24 2.25
CA TYR A 137 2.89 -10.59 2.15
C TYR A 137 4.07 -11.59 2.19
N THR A 138 3.90 -12.85 2.62
CA THR A 138 5.01 -13.81 2.84
C THR A 138 5.20 -14.88 1.76
N HIS A 139 4.35 -14.98 0.75
CA HIS A 139 4.62 -15.81 -0.45
C HIS A 139 5.27 -15.02 -1.60
N ILE A 140 6.02 -13.98 -1.25
CA ILE A 140 6.86 -13.22 -2.17
C ILE A 140 8.33 -13.48 -1.79
N GLN A 141 8.84 -14.63 -2.18
CA GLN A 141 10.26 -14.85 -2.46
C GLN A 141 10.40 -15.48 -3.83
#